data_AF-A0A1G1A008-F1
#
_entry.id   AF-A0A1G1A008-F1
#
_cell.length_a   1.000
_cell.length_b   1.000
_cell.length_c   1.000
_cell.angle_alpha   90.00
_cell.angle_beta   90.00
_cell.angle_gamma   90.00
#
_symmetry.space_group_name_H-M   'P 1'
#
loop_
_entity.id
_entity.type
_entity.pdbx_description
1 polymer ?
#
loop_
_entity_poly.entity_id
_entity_poly.type
_entity_poly.pdbx_seq_one_letter_code
_entity_poly.pdbx_strand_id
1 'polypeptide(L)'
;MNFKGVTDTNGECSVTGQTHGEFSYGIEKEGYYSSEGRYREWMARRGKIEWGKWQPWNPVVTQMIRKIINPIPMYARMIEMKIPEENVNVGFDLLTGDWISPYGSGQRGDLFFKLSRRITTKDDYEGVLELTFTNLYDGIVANDINFMQSSFRLPRYALESGYQNKWSYMQAKNPQRGYYGATGLGEDKSYFFRVRSTLDDKGQLKESLYGKINGEIRIQGITRSDGVKVIFKYYLNPTPNDRNMEFDPKQNLFKNLKSTEEINVP
;
A
#
# COMPACT_ATOMS: atom_id res chain seq x y z
N MET A 1 -4.56 21.19 -22.91
CA MET A 1 -4.73 20.49 -24.21
C MET A 1 -4.35 19.03 -24.00
N ASN A 2 -5.08 18.10 -24.62
CA ASN A 2 -4.76 16.68 -24.56
C ASN A 2 -4.18 16.26 -25.91
N PHE A 3 -2.99 15.67 -25.89
CA PHE A 3 -2.34 15.11 -27.07
C PHE A 3 -2.44 13.59 -27.01
N LYS A 4 -2.54 12.94 -28.18
CA LYS A 4 -2.50 11.48 -28.31
C LYS A 4 -1.45 11.13 -29.36
N GLY A 5 -0.75 10.03 -29.13
CA GLY A 5 0.24 9.49 -30.05
C GLY A 5 0.34 7.98 -29.88
N VAL A 6 0.82 7.30 -30.92
CA VAL A 6 1.10 5.86 -30.90
C VAL A 6 2.61 5.70 -31.04
N THR A 7 3.18 4.79 -30.26
CA THR A 7 4.61 4.49 -30.34
C THR A 7 4.94 3.69 -31.59
N ASP A 8 6.12 3.94 -32.16
CA ASP A 8 6.64 3.16 -33.27
C ASP A 8 7.18 1.80 -32.82
N THR A 9 7.83 1.06 -33.73
CA THR A 9 8.44 -0.25 -33.44
C THR A 9 9.59 -0.19 -32.42
N ASN A 10 10.15 0.99 -32.18
CA ASN A 10 11.20 1.23 -31.20
C ASN A 10 10.62 1.67 -29.83
N GLY A 11 9.30 1.86 -29.74
CA GLY A 11 8.64 2.33 -28.53
C GLY A 11 8.66 3.86 -28.38
N GLU A 12 8.92 4.60 -29.46
CA GLU A 12 9.06 6.06 -29.43
C GLU A 12 7.82 6.77 -29.96
N CYS A 13 7.46 7.89 -29.34
CA CYS A 13 6.43 8.78 -29.82
C CYS A 13 6.81 10.23 -29.52
N SER A 14 6.52 11.15 -30.43
CA SER A 14 6.79 12.59 -30.26
C SER A 14 5.49 13.37 -30.33
N VAL A 15 5.28 14.26 -29.37
CA VAL A 15 4.16 15.20 -29.34
C VAL A 15 4.69 16.62 -29.14
N THR A 16 4.07 17.60 -29.78
CA THR A 16 4.43 19.02 -29.63
C THR A 16 3.19 19.82 -29.29
N GLY A 17 3.31 20.71 -28.30
CA GLY A 17 2.21 21.50 -27.80
C GLY A 17 2.67 22.66 -26.92
N GLN A 18 1.77 23.60 -26.69
CA GLN A 18 2.00 24.68 -25.74
C GLN A 18 1.86 24.17 -24.30
N THR A 19 2.74 24.63 -23.41
CA THR A 19 2.76 24.27 -21.99
C THR A 19 3.24 25.44 -21.13
N HIS A 20 2.83 25.46 -19.86
CA HIS A 20 3.28 26.40 -18.83
C HIS A 20 4.50 25.89 -18.03
N GLY A 21 5.29 24.98 -18.57
CA GLY A 21 6.56 24.52 -17.96
C GLY A 21 6.52 23.12 -17.35
N GLU A 22 5.47 22.36 -17.60
CA GLU A 22 5.37 20.94 -17.26
C GLU A 22 4.33 20.24 -18.13
N PHE A 23 4.36 18.91 -18.12
CA PHE A 23 3.27 18.12 -18.70
C PHE A 23 3.11 16.81 -17.94
N SER A 24 1.87 16.31 -17.90
CA SER A 24 1.59 14.93 -17.49
C SER A 24 1.43 14.06 -18.73
N TYR A 25 1.72 12.77 -18.59
CA TYR A 25 1.56 11.79 -19.66
C TYR A 25 1.01 10.48 -19.07
N GLY A 26 0.28 9.74 -19.90
CA GLY A 26 -0.21 8.40 -19.62
C GLY A 26 0.15 7.47 -20.78
N ILE A 27 0.50 6.23 -20.45
CA ILE A 27 0.87 5.19 -21.41
C ILE A 27 -0.02 3.99 -21.15
N GLU A 28 -0.69 3.55 -22.21
CA GLU A 28 -1.54 2.37 -22.22
C GLU A 28 -1.09 1.43 -23.34
N LYS A 29 -1.10 0.13 -23.05
CA LYS A 29 -0.84 -0.91 -24.03
C LYS A 29 -1.59 -2.17 -23.60
N GLU A 30 -2.30 -2.79 -24.52
CA GLU A 30 -2.99 -4.06 -24.25
C GLU A 30 -2.02 -5.11 -23.70
N GLY A 31 -2.40 -5.78 -22.61
CA GLY A 31 -1.54 -6.75 -21.91
C GLY A 31 -0.48 -6.13 -20.99
N TYR A 32 -0.52 -4.81 -20.75
CA TYR A 32 0.37 -4.10 -19.84
C TYR A 32 -0.42 -3.26 -18.85
N TYR A 33 0.14 -3.06 -17.66
CA TYR A 33 -0.36 -2.11 -16.68
C TYR A 33 -0.17 -0.68 -17.20
N SER A 34 -1.23 0.13 -17.06
CA SER A 34 -1.15 1.56 -17.37
C SER A 34 -0.05 2.23 -16.56
N SER A 35 0.60 3.22 -17.15
CA SER A 35 1.62 4.02 -16.47
C SER A 35 1.35 5.50 -16.67
N GLU A 36 1.55 6.29 -15.62
CA GLU A 36 1.34 7.73 -15.61
C GLU A 36 2.54 8.45 -15.00
N GLY A 37 2.89 9.59 -15.55
CA GLY A 37 4.00 10.40 -15.08
C GLY A 37 3.79 11.88 -15.31
N ARG A 38 4.68 12.67 -14.71
CA ARG A 38 4.69 14.12 -14.89
C ARG A 38 6.11 14.62 -15.04
N TYR A 39 6.36 15.32 -16.13
CA TYR A 39 7.61 16.00 -16.38
C TYR A 39 7.55 17.42 -15.82
N ARG A 40 8.36 17.72 -14.80
CA ARG A 40 8.43 19.05 -14.16
C ARG A 40 9.83 19.67 -14.17
N GLU A 41 10.78 19.10 -14.91
CA GLU A 41 12.18 19.52 -14.80
C GLU A 41 12.39 20.97 -15.21
N TRP A 42 11.66 21.47 -16.22
CA TRP A 42 11.71 22.88 -16.59
C TRP A 42 11.39 23.77 -15.38
N MET A 43 10.29 23.54 -14.67
CA MET A 43 9.98 24.33 -13.48
C MET A 43 10.98 24.12 -12.34
N ALA A 44 11.37 22.87 -12.06
CA ALA A 44 12.30 22.55 -10.97
C ALA A 44 13.65 23.27 -11.11
N ARG A 45 14.09 23.49 -12.36
CA ARG A 45 15.36 24.15 -12.69
C ARG A 45 15.22 25.64 -13.00
N ARG A 46 14.04 26.25 -12.79
CA ARG A 46 13.73 27.62 -13.25
C ARG A 46 14.09 27.81 -14.73
N GLY A 47 13.63 26.86 -15.54
CA GLY A 47 13.86 26.79 -16.97
C GLY A 47 13.49 28.12 -17.63
N LYS A 48 14.22 28.42 -18.70
CA LYS A 48 14.00 29.63 -19.50
C LYS A 48 13.25 29.29 -20.78
N ILE A 49 12.54 30.29 -21.29
CA ILE A 49 11.93 30.23 -22.62
C ILE A 49 12.85 30.99 -23.56
N GLU A 50 13.34 30.29 -24.59
CA GLU A 50 14.13 30.88 -25.66
C GLU A 50 13.45 30.52 -26.99
N TRP A 51 13.24 31.51 -27.86
CA TRP A 51 12.58 31.32 -29.15
C TRP A 51 11.21 30.62 -29.03
N GLY A 52 10.44 30.97 -27.99
CA GLY A 52 9.13 30.38 -27.71
C GLY A 52 9.15 28.94 -27.19
N LYS A 53 10.33 28.41 -26.81
CA LYS A 53 10.52 27.02 -26.39
C LYS A 53 11.15 26.93 -25.00
N TRP A 54 10.61 26.06 -24.15
CA TRP A 54 11.23 25.72 -22.87
C TRP A 54 12.57 25.02 -23.09
N GLN A 55 13.59 25.39 -22.30
CA GLN A 55 14.93 24.82 -22.37
C GLN A 55 15.25 23.90 -21.17
N PRO A 56 15.85 22.70 -21.39
CA PRO A 56 16.25 22.15 -22.69
C PRO A 56 15.02 21.77 -23.54
N TRP A 57 15.08 22.11 -24.83
CA TRP A 57 14.02 21.81 -25.78
C TRP A 57 13.99 20.31 -26.10
N ASN A 58 12.79 19.79 -26.40
CA ASN A 58 12.55 18.39 -26.77
C ASN A 58 13.06 17.37 -25.72
N PRO A 59 12.59 17.47 -24.45
CA PRO A 59 12.98 16.52 -23.43
C PRO A 59 12.49 15.12 -23.80
N VAL A 60 13.39 14.14 -23.69
CA VAL A 60 13.04 12.73 -23.81
C VAL A 60 12.65 12.22 -22.43
N VAL A 61 11.47 11.62 -22.34
CA VAL A 61 10.98 11.01 -21.10
C VAL A 61 10.85 9.51 -21.30
N THR A 62 11.74 8.76 -20.65
CA THR A 62 11.71 7.30 -20.69
C THR A 62 10.82 6.76 -19.58
N GLN A 63 9.86 5.90 -19.94
CA GLN A 63 8.96 5.26 -19.00
C GLN A 63 8.92 3.75 -19.23
N MET A 64 9.14 2.98 -18.16
CA MET A 64 8.91 1.54 -18.17
C MET A 64 7.42 1.25 -18.01
N ILE A 65 6.85 0.41 -18.89
CA ILE A 65 5.53 -0.19 -18.72
C ILE A 65 5.66 -1.66 -18.33
N ARG A 66 4.78 -2.15 -17.45
CA ARG A 66 4.89 -3.51 -16.91
C ARG A 66 3.89 -4.44 -17.58
N LYS A 67 4.38 -5.56 -18.13
CA LYS A 67 3.52 -6.60 -18.69
C LYS A 67 2.67 -7.25 -17.59
N ILE A 68 1.40 -7.45 -17.88
CA ILE A 68 0.47 -8.27 -17.10
C ILE A 68 0.83 -9.73 -17.34
N ILE A 69 1.10 -10.50 -16.30
CA ILE A 69 1.54 -11.90 -16.44
C ILE A 69 0.46 -12.85 -15.98
N ASN A 70 0.04 -12.74 -14.71
CA ASN A 70 -0.91 -13.67 -14.14
C ASN A 70 -1.70 -13.01 -12.99
N PRO A 71 -2.65 -12.10 -13.26
CA PRO A 71 -3.57 -11.61 -12.26
C PRO A 71 -4.41 -12.75 -11.69
N ILE A 72 -4.53 -12.82 -10.36
CA ILE A 72 -5.28 -13.86 -9.68
C ILE A 72 -6.34 -13.27 -8.73
N PRO A 73 -7.41 -14.04 -8.42
CA PRO A 73 -8.34 -13.68 -7.36
C PRO A 73 -7.63 -13.54 -6.00
N MET A 74 -7.92 -12.47 -5.27
CA MET A 74 -7.42 -12.26 -3.90
C MET A 74 -8.53 -11.71 -3.00
N TYR A 75 -8.34 -11.86 -1.69
CA TYR A 75 -9.09 -11.12 -0.69
C TYR A 75 -8.49 -9.71 -0.61
N ALA A 76 -9.13 -8.74 -1.27
CA ALA A 76 -8.63 -7.37 -1.32
C ALA A 76 -9.66 -6.39 -0.78
N ARG A 77 -9.30 -5.57 0.21
CA ARG A 77 -10.19 -4.52 0.72
C ARG A 77 -9.43 -3.40 1.42
N MET A 78 -10.03 -2.22 1.40
CA MET A 78 -9.66 -1.14 2.29
C MET A 78 -10.35 -1.36 3.63
N ILE A 79 -9.55 -1.30 4.70
CA ILE A 79 -10.02 -1.29 6.08
C ILE A 79 -10.03 0.16 6.54
N GLU A 80 -11.15 0.57 7.13
CA GLU A 80 -11.27 1.75 7.97
C GLU A 80 -12.19 1.36 9.14
N MET A 81 -11.61 0.81 10.20
CA MET A 81 -12.37 0.23 11.31
C MET A 81 -11.91 0.82 12.64
N LYS A 82 -12.87 1.08 13.53
CA LYS A 82 -12.57 1.46 14.91
C LYS A 82 -11.93 0.27 15.63
N ILE A 83 -10.80 0.50 16.30
CA ILE A 83 -10.20 -0.49 17.20
C ILE A 83 -11.15 -0.64 18.41
N PRO A 84 -11.70 -1.85 18.66
CA PRO A 84 -12.78 -2.04 19.62
C PRO A 84 -12.41 -1.72 21.07
N GLU A 85 -11.19 -2.09 21.46
CA GLU A 85 -10.72 -2.00 22.84
C GLU A 85 -9.24 -1.59 22.91
N GLU A 86 -8.90 -0.75 23.89
CA GLU A 86 -7.55 -0.24 24.11
C GLU A 86 -6.80 -1.08 25.13
N ASN A 87 -5.47 -1.11 25.00
CA ASN A 87 -4.53 -1.85 25.85
C ASN A 87 -4.72 -3.37 25.88
N VAL A 88 -5.57 -3.92 25.01
CA VAL A 88 -5.81 -5.35 24.82
C VAL A 88 -5.43 -5.76 23.40
N ASN A 89 -5.01 -7.02 23.23
CA ASN A 89 -4.78 -7.61 21.91
C ASN A 89 -6.11 -7.96 21.27
N VAL A 90 -6.52 -7.22 20.24
CA VAL A 90 -7.72 -7.50 19.45
C VAL A 90 -7.34 -8.23 18.16
N GLY A 91 -7.83 -9.45 17.99
CA GLY A 91 -7.55 -10.25 16.81
C GLY A 91 -8.30 -9.75 15.57
N PHE A 92 -7.68 -9.87 14.41
CA PHE A 92 -8.26 -9.58 13.10
C PHE A 92 -8.04 -10.77 12.16
N ASP A 93 -9.09 -11.17 11.46
CA ASP A 93 -9.07 -12.23 10.46
C ASP A 93 -9.00 -11.59 9.07
N LEU A 94 -7.92 -11.83 8.32
CA LEU A 94 -7.72 -11.23 6.99
C LEU A 94 -8.56 -11.89 5.89
N LEU A 95 -8.99 -13.15 6.06
CA LEU A 95 -9.89 -13.80 5.10
C LEU A 95 -11.33 -13.35 5.29
N THR A 96 -11.75 -13.14 6.55
CA THR A 96 -13.08 -12.58 6.86
C THR A 96 -13.09 -11.05 6.71
N GLY A 97 -11.95 -10.41 6.92
CA GLY A 97 -11.78 -8.95 6.92
C GLY A 97 -12.50 -8.29 8.09
N ASP A 98 -12.52 -8.93 9.25
CA ASP A 98 -13.25 -8.46 10.43
C ASP A 98 -12.52 -8.81 11.72
N TRP A 99 -12.88 -8.13 12.80
CA TRP A 99 -12.39 -8.45 14.14
C TRP A 99 -12.82 -9.86 14.55
N ILE A 100 -12.02 -10.50 15.39
CA ILE A 100 -12.36 -11.76 16.04
C ILE A 100 -13.41 -11.49 17.13
N SER A 101 -14.27 -12.48 17.39
CA SER A 101 -15.18 -12.48 18.54
C SER A 101 -14.46 -12.06 19.83
N PRO A 102 -15.07 -11.22 20.68
CA PRO A 102 -16.48 -10.79 20.66
C PRO A 102 -16.79 -9.56 19.77
N TYR A 103 -15.80 -9.00 19.08
CA TYR A 103 -15.96 -7.69 18.43
C TYR A 103 -16.39 -7.76 16.96
N GLY A 104 -16.35 -8.94 16.36
CA GLY A 104 -16.71 -9.17 14.97
C GLY A 104 -16.89 -10.64 14.64
N SER A 105 -16.99 -10.91 13.34
CA SER A 105 -17.28 -12.22 12.76
C SER A 105 -16.05 -13.01 12.33
N GLY A 106 -14.85 -12.48 12.56
CA GLY A 106 -13.59 -13.16 12.26
C GLY A 106 -13.47 -14.49 13.01
N GLN A 107 -12.87 -15.48 12.34
CA GLN A 107 -12.77 -16.86 12.83
C GLN A 107 -11.35 -17.22 13.29
N ARG A 108 -10.33 -16.68 12.60
CA ARG A 108 -8.92 -16.95 12.90
C ARG A 108 -8.11 -15.67 12.96
N GLY A 109 -7.45 -15.44 14.10
CA GLY A 109 -6.57 -14.29 14.26
C GLY A 109 -5.34 -14.44 13.37
N ASP A 110 -5.22 -13.58 12.37
CA ASP A 110 -4.03 -13.46 11.54
C ASP A 110 -3.10 -12.35 12.08
N LEU A 111 -3.71 -11.28 12.60
CA LEU A 111 -3.06 -10.13 13.21
C LEU A 111 -3.69 -9.84 14.57
N PHE A 112 -2.89 -9.41 15.53
CA PHE A 112 -3.38 -8.80 16.78
C PHE A 112 -3.01 -7.33 16.82
N PHE A 113 -4.01 -6.48 16.97
CA PHE A 113 -3.86 -5.05 17.14
C PHE A 113 -3.92 -4.73 18.63
N LYS A 114 -2.95 -3.94 19.11
CA LYS A 114 -2.98 -3.37 20.46
C LYS A 114 -2.75 -1.88 20.36
N LEU A 115 -3.76 -1.10 20.74
CA LEU A 115 -3.68 0.35 20.80
C LEU A 115 -3.49 0.79 22.25
N SER A 116 -2.43 1.53 22.53
CA SER A 116 -2.22 2.21 23.79
C SER A 116 -2.16 3.71 23.56
N ARG A 117 -2.86 4.50 24.39
CA ARG A 117 -2.82 5.97 24.30
C ARG A 117 -2.79 6.66 25.65
N ARG A 118 -2.07 7.78 25.70
CA ARG A 118 -2.08 8.77 26.76
C ARG A 118 -2.56 10.09 26.16
N ILE A 119 -3.60 10.67 26.70
CA ILE A 119 -4.12 11.97 26.24
C ILE A 119 -4.21 12.90 27.45
N THR A 120 -3.34 13.91 27.50
CA THR A 120 -3.50 15.02 28.46
C THR A 120 -4.35 16.12 27.83
N THR A 121 -4.04 16.50 26.58
CA THR A 121 -4.78 17.48 25.80
C THR A 121 -4.70 17.14 24.31
N LYS A 122 -5.40 17.89 23.46
CA LYS A 122 -5.25 17.78 21.99
C LYS A 122 -3.81 18.09 21.49
N ASP A 123 -3.02 18.79 22.32
CA ASP A 123 -1.65 19.22 22.01
C ASP A 123 -0.58 18.49 22.84
N ASP A 124 -0.99 17.60 23.74
CA ASP A 124 -0.15 16.71 24.54
C ASP A 124 -0.78 15.32 24.61
N TYR A 125 -0.32 14.43 23.73
CA TYR A 125 -0.78 13.06 23.63
C TYR A 125 0.28 12.13 23.05
N GLU A 126 0.10 10.84 23.29
CA GLU A 126 0.86 9.76 22.71
C GLU A 126 -0.08 8.61 22.37
N GLY A 127 0.04 8.06 21.17
CA GLY A 127 -0.66 6.86 20.73
C GLY A 127 0.32 5.89 20.09
N VAL A 128 0.25 4.63 20.50
CA VAL A 128 1.07 3.53 19.98
C VAL A 128 0.14 2.42 19.52
N LEU A 129 0.24 2.05 18.25
CA LEU A 129 -0.38 0.86 17.68
C LEU A 129 0.69 -0.21 17.50
N GLU A 130 0.47 -1.38 18.07
CA GLU A 130 1.30 -2.56 17.82
C GLU A 130 0.49 -3.58 17.00
N LEU A 131 1.12 -4.14 15.98
CA LEU A 131 0.64 -5.31 15.26
C LEU A 131 1.56 -6.50 15.58
N THR A 132 0.96 -7.61 16.00
CA THR A 132 1.67 -8.89 16.22
C THR A 132 1.05 -9.98 15.36
N PHE A 133 1.89 -10.82 14.78
CA PHE A 133 1.49 -11.94 13.93
C PHE A 133 1.41 -13.25 14.74
N THR A 134 0.50 -14.14 14.38
CA THR A 134 0.10 -15.23 15.29
C THR A 134 1.00 -16.45 15.29
N ASN A 135 1.60 -16.81 14.15
CA ASN A 135 2.45 -17.99 14.03
C ASN A 135 3.95 -17.61 13.94
N LEU A 136 4.82 -18.57 14.26
CA LEU A 136 6.28 -18.38 14.32
C LEU A 136 6.89 -17.78 13.05
N TYR A 137 6.44 -18.23 11.88
CA TYR A 137 6.93 -17.76 10.59
C TYR A 137 6.06 -16.65 10.00
N ASP A 138 4.95 -16.28 10.64
CA ASP A 138 4.16 -15.15 10.17
C ASP A 138 4.87 -13.82 10.46
N GLY A 139 4.56 -12.82 9.66
CA GLY A 139 5.16 -11.50 9.85
C GLY A 139 4.91 -10.54 8.70
N ILE A 140 5.57 -9.39 8.81
CA ILE A 140 5.51 -8.29 7.85
C ILE A 140 6.92 -7.82 7.50
N VAL A 141 7.10 -7.38 6.26
CA VAL A 141 8.36 -6.83 5.76
C VAL A 141 8.07 -5.61 4.91
N ALA A 142 8.79 -4.53 5.19
CA ALA A 142 8.71 -3.30 4.40
C ALA A 142 9.30 -3.52 3.01
N ASN A 143 8.71 -2.88 2.01
CA ASN A 143 9.21 -2.89 0.64
C ASN A 143 9.04 -1.51 0.01
N ASP A 144 10.09 -1.02 -0.65
CA ASP A 144 10.07 0.24 -1.38
C ASP A 144 9.29 0.10 -2.69
N ILE A 145 8.52 1.14 -3.05
CA ILE A 145 7.80 1.16 -4.31
C ILE A 145 8.78 1.47 -5.45
N ASN A 146 9.12 0.44 -6.23
CA ASN A 146 10.09 0.56 -7.32
C ASN A 146 9.48 1.04 -8.65
N PHE A 147 8.14 1.11 -8.75
CA PHE A 147 7.44 1.41 -10.01
C PHE A 147 6.35 2.47 -9.81
N MET A 148 6.72 3.63 -9.27
CA MET A 148 5.80 4.70 -8.87
C MET A 148 4.85 5.15 -9.99
N GLN A 149 5.29 5.08 -11.24
CA GLN A 149 4.50 5.49 -12.41
C GLN A 149 3.55 4.40 -12.90
N SER A 150 3.75 3.14 -12.53
CA SER A 150 2.87 2.03 -12.91
C SER A 150 1.62 1.98 -12.02
N SER A 151 0.49 1.54 -12.54
CA SER A 151 -0.67 1.15 -11.72
C SER A 151 -0.36 -0.07 -10.84
N PHE A 152 0.49 -0.98 -11.32
CA PHE A 152 1.06 -2.07 -10.51
C PHE A 152 2.46 -1.70 -10.00
N ARG A 153 2.50 -1.24 -8.75
CA ARG A 153 3.65 -0.53 -8.16
C ARG A 153 4.67 -1.43 -7.45
N LEU A 154 4.26 -2.61 -7.02
CA LEU A 154 5.08 -3.49 -6.18
C LEU A 154 5.78 -4.60 -6.96
N PRO A 155 6.82 -5.23 -6.40
CA PRO A 155 7.34 -6.48 -6.93
C PRO A 155 6.22 -7.49 -7.20
N ARG A 156 6.38 -8.27 -8.27
CA ARG A 156 5.39 -9.27 -8.69
C ARG A 156 5.23 -10.39 -7.66
N TYR A 157 6.29 -10.67 -6.91
CA TYR A 157 6.30 -11.71 -5.90
C TYR A 157 6.62 -11.09 -4.53
N ALA A 158 5.91 -11.54 -3.51
CA ALA A 158 6.29 -11.26 -2.12
C ALA A 158 7.71 -11.79 -1.82
N LEU A 159 8.38 -11.17 -0.85
CA LEU A 159 9.75 -11.54 -0.48
C LEU A 159 9.81 -12.97 0.12
N GLU A 160 10.99 -13.59 0.07
CA GLU A 160 11.20 -14.93 0.63
C GLU A 160 11.46 -14.90 2.13
N SER A 161 12.10 -13.82 2.59
CA SER A 161 12.64 -13.68 3.94
C SER A 161 12.56 -12.23 4.42
N GLY A 162 12.97 -11.98 5.67
CA GLY A 162 12.96 -10.65 6.28
C GLY A 162 11.66 -10.29 7.01
N TYR A 163 10.70 -11.21 7.08
CA TYR A 163 9.45 -11.03 7.83
C TYR A 163 9.72 -10.90 9.32
N GLN A 164 9.21 -9.82 9.90
CA GLN A 164 9.22 -9.56 11.33
C GLN A 164 7.84 -9.87 11.90
N ASN A 165 7.78 -10.60 13.01
CA ASN A 165 6.52 -10.99 13.64
C ASN A 165 5.81 -9.80 14.34
N LYS A 166 6.48 -8.66 14.48
CA LYS A 166 5.95 -7.46 15.13
C LYS A 166 6.19 -6.23 14.28
N TRP A 167 5.22 -5.32 14.31
CA TRP A 167 5.32 -3.98 13.75
C TRP A 167 4.69 -2.98 14.71
N SER A 168 5.19 -1.74 14.74
CA SER A 168 4.63 -0.70 15.59
C SER A 168 4.57 0.66 14.90
N TYR A 169 3.53 1.41 15.23
CA TYR A 169 3.30 2.79 14.83
C TYR A 169 3.12 3.67 16.05
N MET A 170 3.88 4.76 16.14
CA MET A 170 3.66 5.80 17.13
C MET A 170 3.23 7.10 16.46
N GLN A 171 2.26 7.79 17.06
CA GLN A 171 1.92 9.19 16.79
C GLN A 171 1.80 9.93 18.12
N ALA A 172 2.59 10.98 18.28
CA ALA A 172 2.62 11.77 19.51
C ALA A 172 2.77 13.26 19.22
N LYS A 173 2.38 14.06 20.20
CA LYS A 173 2.58 15.50 20.19
C LYS A 173 2.80 15.95 21.62
N ASN A 174 3.75 16.85 21.86
CA ASN A 174 3.87 17.54 23.13
C ASN A 174 4.23 19.02 22.93
N PRO A 175 4.01 19.89 23.94
CA PRO A 175 4.21 21.34 23.80
C PRO A 175 5.66 21.74 23.48
N GLN A 176 6.65 20.96 23.93
CA GLN A 176 8.07 21.29 23.78
C GLN A 176 8.64 20.89 22.41
N ARG A 177 8.22 19.75 21.87
CA ARG A 177 8.76 19.14 20.65
C ARG A 177 7.84 19.31 19.44
N GLY A 178 6.57 19.68 19.65
CA GLY A 178 5.56 19.59 18.62
C GLY A 178 5.24 18.13 18.31
N TYR A 179 4.94 17.82 17.04
CA TYR A 179 4.65 16.46 16.60
C TYR A 179 5.92 15.59 16.56
N TYR A 180 5.83 14.37 17.06
CA TYR A 180 6.88 13.35 16.99
C TYR A 180 6.28 11.95 17.02
N GLY A 181 7.06 10.94 16.68
CA GLY A 181 6.52 9.61 16.47
C GLY A 181 5.85 9.53 15.11
N ALA A 182 6.50 8.79 14.22
CA ALA A 182 5.91 8.29 12.99
C ALA A 182 6.63 6.98 12.73
N THR A 183 5.96 5.86 12.99
CA THR A 183 6.40 4.58 12.43
C THR A 183 5.28 3.95 11.63
N GLY A 184 4.82 4.72 10.64
CA GLY A 184 4.17 4.24 9.44
C GLY A 184 5.10 4.59 8.29
N LEU A 185 5.33 3.65 7.37
CA LEU A 185 6.16 3.93 6.20
C LEU A 185 5.50 5.06 5.38
N GLY A 186 6.28 6.03 4.92
CA GLY A 186 5.76 7.11 4.05
C GLY A 186 5.11 6.58 2.77
N GLU A 187 4.41 7.44 2.03
CA GLU A 187 3.59 7.06 0.85
C GLU A 187 4.35 6.26 -0.23
N ASP A 188 5.68 6.36 -0.27
CA ASP A 188 6.57 5.67 -1.22
C ASP A 188 6.90 4.22 -0.83
N LYS A 189 6.21 3.69 0.18
CA LYS A 189 6.50 2.38 0.74
C LYS A 189 5.23 1.56 0.93
N SER A 190 5.42 0.26 1.05
CA SER A 190 4.36 -0.72 1.22
C SER A 190 4.91 -1.91 1.98
N TYR A 191 4.07 -2.91 2.23
CA TYR A 191 4.50 -4.10 2.95
C TYR A 191 4.12 -5.35 2.19
N PHE A 192 4.93 -6.39 2.35
CA PHE A 192 4.47 -7.76 2.21
C PHE A 192 4.20 -8.34 3.60
N PHE A 193 3.24 -9.23 3.69
CA PHE A 193 2.99 -10.01 4.90
C PHE A 193 2.82 -11.48 4.58
N ARG A 194 3.07 -12.31 5.60
CA ARG A 194 2.89 -13.76 5.58
C ARG A 194 2.05 -14.16 6.79
N VAL A 195 1.01 -14.95 6.56
CA VAL A 195 0.06 -15.37 7.59
C VAL A 195 -0.31 -16.84 7.45
N ARG A 196 -0.86 -17.41 8.54
CA ARG A 196 -1.37 -18.78 8.61
C ARG A 196 -0.30 -19.82 8.31
N SER A 197 0.95 -19.54 8.67
CA SER A 197 2.04 -20.49 8.47
C SER A 197 1.77 -21.81 9.21
N THR A 198 2.04 -22.93 8.56
CA THR A 198 2.06 -24.27 9.17
C THR A 198 3.48 -24.83 9.15
N LEU A 199 3.75 -25.76 10.07
CA LEU A 199 5.06 -26.40 10.20
C LEU A 199 5.00 -27.85 9.69
N ASP A 200 6.12 -28.34 9.19
CA ASP A 200 6.33 -29.77 8.98
C ASP A 200 6.73 -30.48 10.29
N ASP A 201 6.93 -31.79 10.23
CA ASP A 201 7.32 -32.62 11.39
C ASP A 201 8.71 -32.26 11.95
N LYS A 202 9.50 -31.44 11.23
CA LYS A 202 10.81 -30.93 11.64
C LYS A 202 10.74 -29.50 12.18
N GLY A 203 9.54 -28.93 12.30
CA GLY A 203 9.34 -27.55 12.73
C GLY A 203 9.69 -26.49 11.68
N GLN A 204 9.89 -26.88 10.41
CA GLN A 204 10.19 -25.96 9.31
C GLN A 204 8.90 -25.46 8.67
N LEU A 205 8.94 -24.27 8.08
CA LEU A 205 7.81 -23.70 7.35
C LEU A 205 7.38 -24.65 6.20
N LYS A 206 6.13 -25.12 6.27
CA LYS A 206 5.52 -26.02 5.27
C LYS A 206 4.61 -25.26 4.30
N GLU A 207 3.63 -24.54 4.83
CA GLU A 207 2.69 -23.73 4.05
C GLU A 207 2.49 -22.37 4.69
N SER A 208 2.15 -21.37 3.89
CA SER A 208 1.69 -20.06 4.35
C SER A 208 0.91 -19.34 3.25
N LEU A 209 0.16 -18.32 3.64
CA LEU A 209 -0.45 -17.37 2.71
C LEU A 209 0.36 -16.09 2.67
N TYR A 210 0.45 -15.49 1.49
CA TYR A 210 1.17 -14.24 1.27
C TYR A 210 0.20 -13.13 0.89
N GLY A 211 0.53 -11.92 1.30
CA GLY A 211 -0.23 -10.74 0.92
C GLY A 211 0.61 -9.49 0.91
N LYS A 212 -0.02 -8.38 0.56
CA LYS A 212 0.58 -7.06 0.53
C LYS A 212 -0.34 -6.02 1.16
N ILE A 213 0.26 -4.98 1.70
CA ILE A 213 -0.41 -3.75 2.10
C ILE A 213 0.11 -2.64 1.20
N ASN A 214 -0.78 -2.03 0.42
CA ASN A 214 -0.41 -0.90 -0.43
C ASN A 214 -0.45 0.38 0.41
N GLY A 215 0.71 1.01 0.57
CA GLY A 215 0.87 2.25 1.34
C GLY A 215 1.05 2.00 2.84
N GLU A 216 0.68 3.01 3.62
CA GLU A 216 0.84 3.02 5.08
C GLU A 216 -0.28 2.26 5.81
N ILE A 217 0.08 1.69 6.96
CA ILE A 217 -0.89 1.36 8.02
C ILE A 217 -0.92 2.57 8.93
N ARG A 218 -2.09 3.22 9.03
CA ARG A 218 -2.24 4.46 9.80
C ARG A 218 -3.39 4.38 10.79
N ILE A 219 -3.34 5.24 11.79
CA ILE A 219 -4.42 5.45 12.73
C ILE A 219 -4.98 6.86 12.60
N GLN A 220 -6.29 6.99 12.76
CA GLN A 220 -6.99 8.26 12.73
C GLN A 220 -7.76 8.46 14.02
N GLY A 221 -7.73 9.71 14.52
CA GLY A 221 -8.55 10.10 15.66
C GLY A 221 -7.94 9.79 17.03
N ILE A 222 -6.61 9.79 17.16
CA ILE A 222 -5.91 9.48 18.43
C ILE A 222 -6.49 10.23 19.63
N THR A 223 -6.78 11.51 19.47
CA THR A 223 -7.32 12.38 20.52
C THR A 223 -8.84 12.39 20.61
N ARG A 224 -9.55 11.63 19.77
CA ARG A 224 -11.02 11.63 19.75
C ARG A 224 -11.58 10.70 20.83
N SER A 225 -12.69 11.12 21.42
CA SER A 225 -13.44 10.35 22.42
C SER A 225 -14.25 9.19 21.81
N ASP A 226 -14.64 9.30 20.53
CA ASP A 226 -15.39 8.26 19.81
C ASP A 226 -14.52 7.07 19.38
N GLY A 227 -13.22 7.11 19.66
CA GLY A 227 -12.26 6.04 19.46
C GLY A 227 -11.33 6.26 18.26
N VAL A 228 -10.41 5.32 18.08
CA VAL A 228 -9.37 5.39 17.05
C VAL A 228 -9.68 4.39 15.95
N LYS A 229 -9.57 4.83 14.69
CA LYS A 229 -9.68 3.94 13.54
C LYS A 229 -8.31 3.51 13.05
N VAL A 230 -8.18 2.25 12.64
CA VAL A 230 -7.05 1.78 11.83
C VAL A 230 -7.45 1.77 10.36
N ILE A 231 -6.53 2.22 9.51
CA ILE A 231 -6.76 2.39 8.07
C ILE A 231 -5.60 1.78 7.28
N PHE A 232 -5.91 0.86 6.37
CA PHE A 232 -4.93 0.29 5.43
C PHE A 232 -5.65 -0.44 4.29
N LYS A 233 -4.95 -0.66 3.18
CA LYS A 233 -5.44 -1.43 2.03
C LYS A 233 -4.63 -2.72 1.93
N TYR A 234 -5.28 -3.87 2.01
CA TYR A 234 -4.57 -5.14 1.90
C TYR A 234 -5.11 -6.02 0.78
N TYR A 235 -4.27 -6.95 0.36
CA TYR A 235 -4.54 -7.99 -0.62
C TYR A 235 -3.94 -9.28 -0.06
N LEU A 236 -4.71 -10.36 -0.01
CA LEU A 236 -4.26 -11.65 0.47
C LEU A 236 -4.49 -12.70 -0.62
N ASN A 237 -3.39 -13.30 -1.10
CA ASN A 237 -3.42 -14.43 -2.01
C ASN A 237 -3.89 -15.67 -1.22
N PRO A 238 -5.01 -16.30 -1.61
CA PRO A 238 -5.55 -17.46 -0.90
C PRO A 238 -4.80 -18.76 -1.21
N THR A 239 -3.91 -18.77 -2.20
CA THR A 239 -3.24 -19.98 -2.69
C THR A 239 -2.01 -20.28 -1.81
N PRO A 240 -1.95 -21.44 -1.12
CA PRO A 240 -0.82 -21.79 -0.27
C PRO A 240 0.51 -21.73 -1.02
N ASN A 241 1.50 -21.07 -0.39
CA ASN A 241 2.87 -20.88 -0.88
C ASN A 241 3.03 -20.10 -2.20
N ASP A 242 1.95 -19.63 -2.81
CA ASP A 242 2.04 -18.74 -3.96
C ASP A 242 2.34 -17.31 -3.50
N ARG A 243 3.45 -16.77 -4.00
CA ARG A 243 3.91 -15.41 -3.70
C ARG A 243 3.42 -14.38 -4.70
N ASN A 244 2.66 -14.76 -5.72
CA ASN A 244 2.15 -13.85 -6.74
C ASN A 244 1.28 -12.73 -6.15
N MET A 245 1.60 -11.48 -6.49
CA MET A 245 0.99 -10.26 -5.97
C MET A 245 0.22 -9.47 -7.05
N GLU A 246 0.06 -10.02 -8.26
CA GLU A 246 -0.83 -9.47 -9.28
C GLU A 246 -2.29 -9.79 -8.93
N PHE A 247 -3.03 -8.78 -8.46
CA PHE A 247 -4.45 -8.92 -8.16
C PHE A 247 -5.31 -8.70 -9.41
N ASP A 248 -6.31 -9.57 -9.62
CA ASP A 248 -7.39 -9.34 -10.57
C ASP A 248 -8.56 -8.58 -9.90
N PRO A 249 -8.74 -7.28 -10.15
CA PRO A 249 -9.81 -6.49 -9.55
C PRO A 249 -11.22 -6.96 -9.96
N LYS A 250 -11.37 -7.71 -11.06
CA LYS A 250 -12.66 -8.27 -11.48
C LYS A 250 -13.04 -9.52 -10.68
N GLN A 251 -12.09 -10.11 -9.97
CA GLN A 251 -12.25 -11.37 -9.23
C GLN A 251 -11.89 -11.20 -7.75
N ASN A 252 -12.35 -10.11 -7.13
CA ASN A 252 -12.24 -9.96 -5.68
C ASN A 252 -13.01 -11.09 -4.97
N LEU A 253 -12.36 -11.72 -3.99
CA LEU A 253 -12.94 -12.82 -3.22
C LEU A 253 -13.91 -12.34 -2.14
N PHE A 254 -13.78 -11.10 -1.67
CA PHE A 254 -14.84 -10.46 -0.90
C PHE A 254 -16.06 -10.19 -1.77
N LYS A 255 -17.24 -10.49 -1.24
CA LYS A 255 -18.52 -10.21 -1.88
C LYS A 255 -19.23 -9.10 -1.09
N ASN A 256 -19.88 -8.18 -1.79
CA ASN A 256 -20.69 -7.10 -1.20
C ASN A 256 -19.90 -6.10 -0.34
N LEU A 257 -18.67 -5.77 -0.74
CA LEU A 257 -17.95 -4.64 -0.14
C LEU A 257 -18.71 -3.34 -0.37
N LYS A 258 -18.62 -2.41 0.58
CA LYS A 258 -19.06 -1.03 0.34
C LYS A 258 -18.12 -0.41 -0.70
N SER A 259 -18.61 0.56 -1.46
CA SER A 259 -17.78 1.31 -2.43
C SER A 259 -16.54 1.95 -1.80
N THR A 260 -16.59 2.27 -0.50
CA THR A 260 -15.45 2.81 0.27
C THR A 260 -14.42 1.74 0.68
N GLU A 261 -14.78 0.46 0.62
CA GLU A 261 -13.93 -0.69 0.97
C GLU A 261 -13.36 -1.37 -0.28
N GLU A 262 -13.99 -1.17 -1.43
CA GLU A 262 -13.56 -1.75 -2.70
C GLU A 262 -12.18 -1.26 -3.12
N ILE A 263 -11.40 -2.20 -3.65
CA ILE A 263 -10.11 -1.94 -4.26
C ILE A 263 -10.18 -2.33 -5.72
N ASN A 264 -10.00 -1.34 -6.60
CA ASN A 264 -10.06 -1.49 -8.06
C ASN A 264 -8.69 -1.36 -8.73
N VAL A 265 -7.61 -1.41 -7.94
CA VAL A 265 -6.23 -1.28 -8.44
C VAL A 265 -5.42 -2.54 -8.14
N PRO A 266 -4.43 -2.90 -8.98
CA PRO A 266 -3.68 -4.15 -8.89
C PRO A 266 -2.74 -4.29 -7.70
#